data_AF-A0A5A9ZWL4-F1
#
_entry.id   AF-A0A5A9ZWL4-F1
#
_cell.length_a   1.000
_cell.length_b   1.000
_cell.length_c   1.000
_cell.angle_alpha   90.00
_cell.angle_beta   90.00
_cell.angle_gamma   90.00
#
_symmetry.space_group_name_H-M   'P 1'
#
loop_
_entity.id
_entity.type
_entity.pdbx_description
1 polymer ?
#
loop_
_entity_poly.entity_id
_entity_poly.type
_entity_poly.pdbx_seq_one_letter_code
_entity_poly.pdbx_strand_id
1 'polypeptide(L)' 'MEAHMPETYLSDRQLGARYSVHYLTPRRWANEDPTFPKPVKLSPGCTRWRLSEIEAWEAAKAEPEPKP' A
#
# COMPACT_ATOMS: atom_id res chain seq x y z
N MET A 1 8.42 -27.30 0.85
CA MET A 1 8.33 -26.52 -0.41
C MET A 1 7.57 -25.25 -0.05
N GLU A 2 8.28 -24.18 0.30
CA GLU A 2 7.66 -22.88 0.53
C GLU A 2 7.07 -22.39 -0.79
N ALA A 3 5.75 -22.27 -0.84
CA ALA A 3 5.08 -21.63 -1.96
C ALA A 3 5.57 -20.18 -2.00
N HIS A 4 6.43 -19.86 -2.97
CA HIS A 4 6.75 -18.48 -3.29
C HIS A 4 5.49 -17.89 -3.92
N MET A 5 4.57 -17.42 -3.08
CA MET A 5 3.41 -16.67 -3.56
C MET A 5 3.97 -15.45 -4.30
N PRO A 6 3.58 -15.21 -5.57
CA PRO A 6 4.09 -14.07 -6.32
C PRO A 6 3.63 -12.79 -5.61
N GLU A 7 4.56 -12.15 -4.89
CA GLU A 7 4.31 -10.87 -4.24
C GLU A 7 3.95 -9.85 -5.34
N THR A 8 2.72 -9.35 -5.30
CA THR A 8 2.23 -8.42 -6.31
C THR A 8 2.64 -7.01 -5.91
N TYR A 9 3.33 -6.32 -6.81
CA TYR A 9 3.82 -4.97 -6.58
C TYR A 9 2.98 -3.93 -7.32
N LEU A 10 2.30 -3.06 -6.57
CA LEU A 10 1.51 -1.96 -7.09
C LEU A 10 2.37 -0.70 -7.30
N SER A 11 2.14 0.02 -8.39
CA SER A 11 2.64 1.40 -8.56
C SER A 11 1.73 2.41 -7.88
N ASP A 12 2.23 3.64 -7.75
CA ASP A 12 1.44 4.78 -7.30
C ASP A 12 0.16 5.01 -8.13
N ARG A 13 0.22 4.78 -9.45
CA ARG A 13 -0.96 4.83 -10.33
C ARG A 13 -1.96 3.71 -10.05
N GLN A 14 -1.49 2.49 -9.79
CA GLN A 14 -2.37 1.36 -9.48
C GLN A 14 -3.07 1.57 -8.13
N LEU A 15 -2.34 2.07 -7.13
CA LEU A 15 -2.93 2.48 -5.85
C LEU A 15 -3.91 3.64 -6.01
N GLY A 16 -3.55 4.67 -6.79
CA GLY A 16 -4.44 5.78 -7.10
C GLY A 16 -5.74 5.30 -7.73
N ALA A 17 -5.67 4.39 -8.71
CA ALA A 17 -6.86 3.79 -9.32
C ALA A 17 -7.69 2.96 -8.33
N ARG A 18 -7.05 2.16 -7.45
CA ARG A 18 -7.74 1.33 -6.43
C ARG A 18 -8.61 2.17 -5.51
N TYR A 19 -8.10 3.32 -5.05
CA TYR A 19 -8.82 4.22 -4.13
C TYR A 19 -9.56 5.36 -4.85
N SER A 20 -9.54 5.39 -6.18
CA SER A 20 -10.05 6.51 -6.98
C SER A 20 -9.49 7.88 -6.54
N VAL A 21 -8.20 7.91 -6.17
CA VAL A 21 -7.47 9.12 -5.76
C VAL A 21 -6.37 9.46 -6.76
N HIS A 22 -5.82 10.68 -6.64
CA HIS A 22 -4.66 11.08 -7.41
C HIS A 22 -3.44 10.18 -7.08
N TYR A 23 -2.64 9.82 -8.09
CA TYR A 23 -1.48 8.92 -7.92
C TYR A 23 -0.42 9.43 -6.92
N LEU A 24 -0.38 10.74 -6.64
CA LEU A 24 0.51 11.30 -5.61
C LEU A 24 -0.01 11.10 -4.18
N THR A 25 -1.30 10.83 -4.00
CA THR A 25 -1.93 10.67 -2.67
C THR A 25 -1.34 9.48 -1.90
N PRO A 26 -1.17 8.27 -2.46
CA PRO A 26 -0.51 7.16 -1.76
C PRO A 26 0.93 7.48 -1.31
N ARG A 27 1.66 8.32 -2.07
CA ARG A 27 3.00 8.79 -1.66
C ARG A 27 2.94 9.72 -0.45
N ARG A 28 1.90 10.56 -0.36
CA ARG A 28 1.67 11.42 0.82
C ARG A 28 1.30 10.59 2.02
N TRP A 29 0.39 9.62 1.89
CA TRP A 29 0.03 8.70 2.98
C TRP A 29 1.24 7.94 3.51
N ALA A 30 2.12 7.45 2.64
CA ALA A 30 3.36 6.79 3.08
C ALA A 30 4.31 7.70 3.89
N ASN A 31 4.20 9.02 3.76
CA ASN A 31 4.99 9.99 4.52
C ASN A 31 4.26 10.50 5.77
N GLU A 32 2.94 10.64 5.71
CA GLU A 32 2.09 11.24 6.76
C GLU A 32 1.53 10.20 7.74
N ASP A 33 1.13 9.03 7.25
CA ASP A 33 0.56 7.95 8.05
C ASP A 33 1.61 6.83 8.24
N PRO A 34 2.19 6.67 9.45
CA PRO A 34 3.17 5.63 9.72
C PRO A 34 2.60 4.21 9.67
N THR A 35 1.27 4.07 9.68
CA THR A 35 0.58 2.78 9.50
C THR A 35 0.46 2.39 8.04
N PHE A 36 0.56 3.35 7.11
CA PHE A 36 0.47 3.07 5.69
C PHE A 36 1.72 2.32 5.19
N PRO A 37 1.57 1.33 4.29
CA PRO A 37 2.69 0.53 3.82
C PRO A 37 3.81 1.35 3.20
N LYS A 38 5.04 1.02 3.57
CA LYS A 38 6.22 1.73 3.11
C LYS A 38 6.52 1.36 1.65
N PRO A 39 6.88 2.34 0.81
CA PRO A 39 7.29 2.07 -0.55
C PRO A 39 8.60 1.29 -0.60
N VAL A 40 8.61 0.23 -1.40
CA VAL A 40 9.79 -0.55 -1.79
C VAL A 40 10.39 0.04 -3.06
N LYS A 41 11.70 0.29 -3.06
CA LYS A 41 12.45 0.71 -4.25
C LYS A 41 13.02 -0.51 -4.95
N LEU A 42 12.49 -0.87 -6.11
CA LEU A 42 13.01 -2.00 -6.92
C LEU A 42 14.13 -1.57 -7.87
N SER A 43 14.15 -0.30 -8.27
CA SER A 43 15.21 0.29 -9.11
C SER A 43 15.27 1.81 -8.90
N PRO A 44 16.30 2.51 -9.41
CA PRO A 44 16.35 3.97 -9.40
C PRO A 44 15.09 4.55 -10.09
N GLY A 45 14.23 5.20 -9.32
CA GLY A 45 12.97 5.81 -9.81
C GLY A 45 11.74 4.90 -9.82
N CYS A 46 11.87 3.60 -9.51
CA CYS A 46 10.73 2.68 -9.43
C CYS A 46 10.31 2.44 -7.97
N THR A 47 9.30 3.21 -7.54
CA THR A 47 8.66 3.07 -6.23
C THR A 47 7.46 2.15 -6.35
N ARG A 48 7.41 1.09 -5.53
CA ARG A 48 6.33 0.09 -5.53
C ARG A 48 5.83 -0.21 -4.12
N TRP A 49 4.63 -0.73 -4.01
CA TRP A 49 4.02 -1.18 -2.76
C TRP A 49 3.64 -2.64 -2.88
N ARG A 50 3.80 -3.40 -1.80
CA ARG A 50 3.35 -4.79 -1.75
C ARG A 50 1.84 -4.81 -1.59
N LEU A 51 1.15 -5.54 -2.46
CA LEU A 51 -0.30 -5.71 -2.38
C LEU A 51 -0.69 -6.30 -1.02
N SER A 52 0.06 -7.29 -0.53
CA SER A 52 -0.20 -7.94 0.75
C SER A 52 -0.19 -6.96 1.94
N GLU A 53 0.73 -5.99 1.95
CA GLU A 53 0.78 -4.96 3.00
C GLU A 53 -0.36 -3.95 2.88
N ILE A 54 -0.75 -3.61 1.64
CA ILE A 54 -1.88 -2.72 1.37
C ILE A 54 -3.18 -3.36 1.84
N GLU A 55 -3.40 -4.64 1.54
CA GLU A 55 -4.58 -5.38 2.00
C GLU A 55 -4.61 -5.52 3.52
N ALA A 56 -3.46 -5.77 4.16
CA ALA A 56 -3.36 -5.80 5.61
C ALA A 56 -3.69 -4.44 6.26
N TRP A 57 -3.21 -3.34 5.67
CA TRP A 57 -3.54 -1.98 6.11
C TRP A 57 -5.02 -1.64 5.91
N GLU A 58 -5.59 -2.02 4.76
CA GLU A 58 -7.03 -1.87 4.49
C GLU A 58 -7.86 -2.63 5.52
N ALA A 59 -7.51 -3.88 5.83
CA ALA A 59 -8.19 -4.67 6.85
C ALA A 59 -8.10 -4.01 8.23
N ALA A 60 -6.93 -3.50 8.62
CA ALA A 60 -6.74 -2.81 9.89
C ALA A 60 -7.53 -1.48 9.99
N LYS A 61 -7.77 -0.79 8.86
CA LYS A 61 -8.61 0.42 8.81
C LYS A 61 -10.10 0.13 8.68
N ALA A 62 -10.47 -1.00 8.06
CA ALA A 62 -11.84 -1.43 7.88
C ALA A 62 -12.44 -2.02 9.16
N GLU A 63 -11.60 -2.46 10.10
CA GLU A 63 -12.04 -2.76 11.46
C GLU A 63 -12.49 -1.43 12.11
N PRO A 64 -13.78 -1.28 12.44
CA PRO A 64 -14.24 -0.06 13.06
C PRO A 64 -13.54 0.06 14.42
N GLU A 65 -12.89 1.20 14.67
CA GLU A 65 -12.45 1.51 16.04
C GLU A 65 -13.62 1.24 17.00
N PRO A 66 -13.42 0.50 18.11
CA PRO A 66 -14.42 0.41 19.14
C PRO A 66 -14.65 1.83 19.67
N LYS A 67 -15.77 2.40 19.24
CA LYS A 67 -16.27 3.72 19.65
C LYS A 67 -16.25 3.79 21.18
N PRO A 68 -15.55 4.77 21.80
CA PRO A 68 -15.66 5.01 23.24
C PRO A 68 -17.06 5.48 23.63
#